data_AF-A0A7L4ZHI5-F1
#
_entry.id   AF-A0A7L4ZHI5-F1
#
_cell.length_a   1.000
_cell.length_b   1.000
_cell.length_c   1.000
_cell.angle_alpha   90.00
_cell.angle_beta   90.00
_cell.angle_gamma   90.00
#
_symmetry.space_group_name_H-M   'P 1'
#
loop_
_entity.id
_entity.type
_entity.pdbx_description
1 polymer ?
#
loop_
_entity_poly.entity_id
_entity_poly.type
_entity_poly.pdbx_seq_one_letter_code
_entity_poly.pdbx_strand_id
1 'polypeptide(L)'
;MKIRKFAAIDIGSNAVRLLIANVIEEENRDPKFKKSSLVRVPIRLGQDVFTNGEISKNNVERMINAMKSYRLLMDIHGVEGYMACATSAMREAKNGATVVEKIMKKAGISIDIIDGKREAAIIASTDLHNVIEKECDYLYVDVGGGSTEFTIFSNGKIKISRSFKIGTVRLLNEMVTETDWKDIEKWVKRNTKDLKRLSLIGSGGNINKLYKMSGTTIGEPLSYIYLNAQYQFLQSLTYEERISELGLNPDRADVIIPATRIYLSACKWSGARKIYVPKIGLSDGIIKTLYFETSKKEKSTSNILSF
;
A
#
# COMPACT_ATOMS: atom_id res chain seq x y z
N MET A 1 -2.38 31.73 -2.06
CA MET A 1 -2.72 30.34 -1.68
C MET A 1 -3.53 29.72 -2.80
N LYS A 2 -3.10 28.58 -3.35
CA LYS A 2 -3.80 27.83 -4.40
C LYS A 2 -4.11 26.44 -3.88
N ILE A 3 -5.33 25.94 -4.15
CA ILE A 3 -5.73 24.58 -3.77
C ILE A 3 -5.98 23.79 -5.04
N ARG A 4 -5.18 22.75 -5.24
CA ARG A 4 -5.26 21.81 -6.35
C ARG A 4 -5.88 20.49 -5.89
N LYS A 5 -6.57 19.78 -6.76
CA LYS A 5 -7.25 18.52 -6.40
C LYS A 5 -6.82 17.37 -7.28
N PHE A 6 -6.17 16.38 -6.69
CA PHE A 6 -5.68 15.21 -7.39
C PHE A 6 -6.34 13.93 -6.90
N ALA A 7 -6.36 12.91 -7.75
CA ALA A 7 -6.84 11.58 -7.39
C ALA A 7 -5.79 10.49 -7.66
N ALA A 8 -5.79 9.51 -6.77
CA ALA A 8 -5.00 8.29 -6.87
C ALA A 8 -5.93 7.09 -6.85
N ILE A 9 -5.81 6.23 -7.86
CA ILE A 9 -6.50 4.94 -7.90
C ILE A 9 -5.46 3.84 -7.68
N ASP A 10 -5.63 3.07 -6.61
CA ASP A 10 -4.79 1.93 -6.25
C ASP A 10 -5.58 0.63 -6.43
N ILE A 11 -5.19 -0.19 -7.40
CA ILE A 11 -5.80 -1.48 -7.73
C ILE A 11 -4.91 -2.59 -7.16
N GLY A 12 -5.16 -2.95 -5.90
CA GLY A 12 -4.46 -4.01 -5.19
C GLY A 12 -5.13 -5.39 -5.31
N SER A 13 -4.44 -6.42 -4.81
CA SER A 13 -4.95 -7.80 -4.86
C SER A 13 -6.17 -8.06 -3.96
N ASN A 14 -6.33 -7.32 -2.87
CA ASN A 14 -7.47 -7.50 -1.95
C ASN A 14 -8.60 -6.50 -2.18
N ALA A 15 -8.26 -5.28 -2.58
CA ALA A 15 -9.23 -4.21 -2.74
C ALA A 15 -8.68 -3.12 -3.66
N VAL A 16 -9.61 -2.31 -4.14
CA VAL A 16 -9.35 -1.15 -4.98
C VAL A 16 -9.70 0.10 -4.20
N ARG A 17 -8.90 1.16 -4.33
CA ARG A 17 -9.06 2.41 -3.59
C ARG A 17 -9.04 3.60 -4.54
N LEU A 18 -9.88 4.59 -4.24
CA LEU A 18 -9.80 5.95 -4.76
C LEU A 18 -9.46 6.87 -3.58
N LEU A 19 -8.32 7.54 -3.65
CA LEU A 19 -7.95 8.62 -2.75
C LEU A 19 -8.05 9.94 -3.53
N ILE A 20 -8.84 10.87 -3.03
CA ILE A 20 -8.85 12.26 -3.50
C ILE A 20 -8.14 13.10 -2.44
N ALA A 21 -7.24 13.98 -2.88
CA ALA A 21 -6.46 14.84 -2.00
C ALA A 21 -6.44 16.28 -2.50
N ASN A 22 -6.50 17.21 -1.56
CA ASN A 22 -6.25 18.62 -1.77
C ASN A 22 -4.76 18.87 -1.57
N VAL A 23 -4.11 19.52 -2.53
CA VAL A 23 -2.73 20.01 -2.44
C VAL A 23 -2.78 21.52 -2.28
N ILE A 24 -2.31 21.99 -1.12
CA ILE A 24 -2.34 23.41 -0.74
C ILE A 24 -0.97 23.99 -1.03
N GLU A 25 -0.93 24.96 -1.94
CA GLU A 25 0.25 25.71 -2.35
C GLU A 25 0.24 27.10 -1.71
N GLU A 26 1.31 27.43 -1.02
CA GLU A 26 1.57 28.75 -0.42
C GLU A 26 2.93 29.23 -0.93
N GLU A 27 3.08 30.54 -1.16
CA GLU A 27 4.37 31.10 -1.58
C GLU A 27 5.45 30.81 -0.54
N ASN A 28 6.64 30.43 -1.01
CA ASN A 28 7.82 30.13 -0.17
C ASN A 28 7.61 29.01 0.86
N ARG A 29 6.66 28.09 0.64
CA ARG A 29 6.42 26.93 1.52
C ARG A 29 6.25 25.65 0.71
N ASP A 30 6.63 24.54 1.33
CA ASP A 30 6.37 23.22 0.75
C ASP A 30 4.86 22.94 0.65
N PRO A 31 4.41 22.26 -0.41
CA PRO A 31 3.01 21.94 -0.61
C PRO A 31 2.48 21.02 0.49
N LYS A 32 1.30 21.33 1.02
CA LYS A 32 0.64 20.50 2.05
C LYS A 32 -0.41 19.61 1.40
N PHE A 33 -0.32 18.31 1.67
CA PHE A 33 -1.25 17.29 1.15
C PHE A 33 -2.30 16.96 2.21
N LYS A 34 -3.58 17.15 1.88
CA LYS A 34 -4.71 16.78 2.76
C LYS A 34 -5.66 15.83 2.05
N LYS A 35 -5.87 14.64 2.64
CA LYS A 35 -6.86 13.66 2.15
C LYS A 35 -8.26 14.25 2.27
N SER A 36 -8.99 14.32 1.17
CA SER A 36 -10.36 14.86 1.13
C SER A 36 -11.41 13.75 1.09
N SER A 37 -11.14 12.66 0.36
CA SER A 37 -12.04 11.50 0.29
C SER A 37 -11.22 10.23 0.09
N LEU A 38 -11.64 9.14 0.73
CA LEU A 38 -11.05 7.81 0.55
C LEU A 38 -12.17 6.79 0.41
N VAL A 39 -12.35 6.29 -0.81
CA VAL A 39 -13.31 5.23 -1.12
C VAL A 39 -12.56 3.93 -1.35
N ARG A 40 -13.06 2.84 -0.76
CA ARG A 40 -12.46 1.51 -0.89
C ARG A 40 -13.53 0.49 -1.24
N VAL A 41 -13.28 -0.27 -2.30
CA VAL A 41 -14.16 -1.36 -2.75
C VAL A 41 -13.41 -2.70 -2.63
N PRO A 42 -13.93 -3.70 -1.89
CA PRO A 42 -13.29 -5.00 -1.72
C PRO A 42 -13.50 -5.89 -2.95
N ILE A 43 -12.73 -5.63 -4.01
CA ILE A 43 -12.64 -6.49 -5.20
C ILE A 43 -11.35 -7.29 -5.08
N ARG A 44 -11.47 -8.54 -4.64
CA ARG A 44 -10.33 -9.41 -4.30
C ARG A 44 -9.77 -10.08 -5.55
N LEU A 45 -9.16 -9.29 -6.44
CA LEU A 45 -8.55 -9.77 -7.69
C LEU A 45 -7.53 -10.88 -7.47
N GLY A 46 -6.81 -10.84 -6.35
CA GLY A 46 -5.83 -11.86 -5.99
C GLY A 46 -6.44 -13.24 -5.79
N GLN A 47 -7.71 -13.33 -5.38
CA GLN A 47 -8.38 -14.61 -5.26
C GLN A 47 -8.44 -15.31 -6.61
N ASP A 48 -8.97 -14.62 -7.63
CA ASP A 48 -9.11 -15.19 -8.97
C ASP A 48 -7.74 -15.50 -9.59
N VAL A 49 -6.82 -14.53 -9.53
CA VAL A 49 -5.56 -14.61 -10.26
C VAL A 49 -4.63 -15.65 -9.66
N PHE A 50 -4.55 -15.72 -8.34
CA PHE A 50 -3.59 -16.63 -7.72
C PHE A 50 -4.06 -18.08 -7.78
N THR A 51 -5.37 -18.35 -7.80
CA THR A 51 -5.88 -19.72 -7.96
C THR A 51 -6.07 -20.13 -9.42
N ASN A 52 -6.60 -19.24 -10.27
CA ASN A 52 -7.03 -19.58 -11.63
C ASN A 52 -6.14 -18.96 -12.73
N GLY A 53 -5.25 -18.02 -12.39
CA GLY A 53 -4.35 -17.35 -13.32
C GLY A 53 -4.98 -16.20 -14.13
N GLU A 54 -6.26 -15.91 -13.93
CA GLU A 54 -6.99 -14.89 -14.68
C GLU A 54 -8.09 -14.25 -13.83
N ILE A 55 -8.42 -12.99 -14.13
CA ILE A 55 -9.49 -12.26 -13.43
C ILE A 55 -10.84 -12.77 -13.93
N SER A 56 -11.71 -13.18 -13.01
CA SER A 56 -13.03 -13.74 -13.33
C SER A 56 -13.93 -12.70 -14.01
N LYS A 57 -14.86 -13.17 -14.85
CA LYS A 57 -15.86 -12.30 -15.51
C LYS A 57 -16.61 -11.42 -14.50
N ASN A 58 -16.97 -11.97 -13.33
CA ASN A 58 -17.62 -11.24 -12.26
C ASN A 58 -16.75 -10.08 -11.74
N ASN A 59 -15.48 -10.34 -11.41
CA ASN A 59 -14.60 -9.28 -10.94
C ASN A 59 -14.23 -8.27 -12.04
N VAL A 60 -14.19 -8.66 -13.31
CA VAL A 60 -14.06 -7.71 -14.44
C VAL A 60 -15.21 -6.71 -14.46
N GLU A 61 -16.46 -7.16 -14.36
CA GLU A 61 -17.62 -6.26 -14.34
C GLU A 61 -17.67 -5.41 -13.06
N ARG A 62 -17.31 -5.98 -11.90
CA ARG A 62 -17.15 -5.20 -10.65
C ARG A 62 -16.08 -4.12 -10.79
N MET A 63 -14.95 -4.41 -11.44
CA MET A 63 -13.89 -3.44 -11.71
C MET A 63 -14.39 -2.31 -12.61
N ILE A 64 -15.09 -2.63 -13.70
CA ILE A 64 -15.67 -1.62 -14.59
C ILE A 64 -16.63 -0.70 -13.83
N ASN A 65 -17.53 -1.27 -13.01
CA ASN A 65 -18.50 -0.49 -12.23
C ASN A 65 -17.81 0.39 -11.17
N ALA A 66 -16.78 -0.13 -10.50
CA ALA A 66 -15.99 0.66 -9.57
C ALA A 66 -15.29 1.83 -10.27
N MET A 67 -14.69 1.61 -11.45
CA MET A 67 -13.99 2.66 -12.20
C MET A 67 -14.94 3.72 -12.75
N LYS A 68 -16.14 3.35 -13.21
CA LYS A 68 -17.20 4.30 -13.56
C LYS A 68 -17.60 5.16 -12.36
N SER A 69 -17.79 4.53 -11.21
CA SER A 69 -18.15 5.23 -9.97
C SER A 69 -17.02 6.18 -9.54
N TYR A 70 -15.77 5.75 -9.65
CA TYR A 70 -14.60 6.58 -9.36
C TYR A 70 -14.48 7.76 -10.31
N ARG A 71 -14.78 7.57 -11.61
CA ARG A 71 -14.82 8.67 -12.56
C ARG A 71 -15.82 9.74 -12.15
N LEU A 72 -17.05 9.33 -11.85
CA LEU A 72 -18.09 10.26 -11.38
C LEU A 72 -17.69 10.98 -10.09
N LEU A 73 -17.10 10.28 -9.12
CA LEU A 73 -16.59 10.89 -7.89
C LEU A 73 -15.49 11.92 -8.18
N MET A 74 -14.55 11.60 -9.05
CA MET A 74 -13.49 12.55 -9.45
C MET A 74 -14.07 13.81 -10.11
N ASP A 75 -15.07 13.64 -11.00
CA ASP A 75 -15.75 14.74 -11.67
C ASP A 75 -16.50 15.63 -10.66
N ILE A 76 -17.27 15.04 -9.73
CA ILE A 76 -17.99 15.76 -8.65
C ILE A 76 -17.03 16.53 -7.74
N HIS A 77 -15.89 15.93 -7.39
CA HIS A 77 -14.91 16.58 -6.55
C HIS A 77 -14.13 17.69 -7.28
N GLY A 78 -14.21 17.78 -8.62
CA GLY A 78 -13.42 18.70 -9.43
C GLY A 78 -11.94 18.35 -9.43
N VAL A 79 -11.62 17.07 -9.59
CA VAL A 79 -10.24 16.59 -9.69
C VAL A 79 -9.63 17.06 -11.01
N GLU A 80 -8.47 17.71 -10.95
CA GLU A 80 -7.77 18.25 -12.13
C GLU A 80 -6.90 17.20 -12.83
N GLY A 81 -6.47 16.18 -12.10
CA GLY A 81 -5.61 15.11 -12.61
C GLY A 81 -5.69 13.87 -11.75
N TYR A 82 -5.55 12.71 -12.39
CA TYR A 82 -5.52 11.43 -11.69
C TYR A 82 -4.38 10.55 -12.20
N MET A 83 -3.99 9.58 -11.37
CA MET A 83 -3.14 8.46 -11.76
C MET A 83 -3.71 7.17 -11.17
N ALA A 84 -3.81 6.13 -11.99
CA ALA A 84 -4.31 4.82 -11.58
C ALA A 84 -3.22 3.76 -11.78
N CYS A 85 -2.91 3.04 -10.72
CA CYS A 85 -1.90 1.99 -10.73
C CYS A 85 -2.51 0.65 -10.31
N ALA A 86 -2.15 -0.42 -11.00
CA ALA A 86 -2.51 -1.79 -10.64
C ALA A 86 -1.25 -2.61 -10.31
N THR A 87 -1.34 -3.40 -9.25
CA THR A 87 -0.18 -4.09 -8.66
C THR A 87 -0.22 -5.61 -8.91
N SER A 88 0.26 -6.42 -7.96
CA SER A 88 0.53 -7.86 -8.12
C SER A 88 -0.57 -8.65 -8.82
N ALA A 89 -1.85 -8.48 -8.43
CA ALA A 89 -2.91 -9.28 -9.03
C ALA A 89 -3.11 -8.98 -10.53
N MET A 90 -3.18 -7.71 -10.92
CA MET A 90 -3.38 -7.36 -12.35
C MET A 90 -2.15 -7.70 -13.19
N ARG A 91 -0.95 -7.53 -12.62
CA ARG A 91 0.33 -7.85 -13.26
C ARG A 91 0.51 -9.34 -13.54
N GLU A 92 0.01 -10.19 -12.65
CA GLU A 92 0.13 -11.66 -12.78
C GLU A 92 -1.05 -12.29 -13.56
N ALA A 93 -2.11 -11.54 -13.83
CA ALA A 93 -3.27 -12.04 -14.55
C ALA A 93 -2.98 -12.22 -16.05
N LYS A 94 -3.25 -13.41 -16.59
CA LYS A 94 -3.14 -13.70 -18.04
C LYS A 94 -3.98 -12.74 -18.89
N ASN A 95 -5.12 -12.29 -18.37
CA ASN A 95 -6.03 -11.36 -19.02
C ASN A 95 -5.92 -9.91 -18.50
N GLY A 96 -4.89 -9.57 -17.72
CA GLY A 96 -4.75 -8.25 -17.07
C GLY A 96 -4.76 -7.08 -18.06
N ALA A 97 -3.99 -7.18 -19.15
CA ALA A 97 -3.96 -6.16 -20.20
C ALA A 97 -5.34 -5.96 -20.87
N THR A 98 -6.02 -7.06 -21.22
CA THR A 98 -7.37 -7.03 -21.79
C THR A 98 -8.39 -6.40 -20.83
N VAL A 99 -8.24 -6.61 -19.52
CA VAL A 99 -9.10 -5.96 -18.52
C VAL A 99 -8.85 -4.46 -18.47
N VAL A 100 -7.59 -4.01 -18.53
CA VAL A 100 -7.24 -2.58 -18.61
C VAL A 100 -7.87 -1.92 -19.84
N GLU A 101 -7.75 -2.53 -21.02
CA GLU A 101 -8.36 -2.02 -22.26
C GLU A 101 -9.89 -1.90 -22.13
N LYS A 102 -10.55 -2.91 -21.56
CA LYS A 102 -12.00 -2.89 -21.31
C LYS A 102 -12.39 -1.76 -20.36
N ILE A 103 -11.62 -1.53 -19.30
CA ILE A 103 -11.87 -0.45 -18.34
C ILE A 103 -11.69 0.91 -19.04
N MET A 104 -10.62 1.09 -19.82
CA MET A 104 -10.44 2.33 -20.57
C MET A 104 -11.62 2.60 -21.50
N LYS A 105 -12.06 1.60 -22.27
CA LYS A 105 -13.20 1.74 -23.20
C LYS A 105 -14.54 2.01 -22.49
N LYS A 106 -14.80 1.35 -21.36
CA LYS A 106 -16.12 1.40 -20.68
C LYS A 106 -16.22 2.48 -19.60
N ALA A 107 -15.10 2.90 -18.99
CA ALA A 107 -15.07 3.80 -17.84
C ALA A 107 -14.18 5.04 -18.05
N GLY A 108 -13.40 5.11 -19.12
CA GLY A 108 -12.52 6.26 -19.40
C GLY A 108 -11.38 6.43 -18.40
N ILE A 109 -10.99 5.34 -17.71
CA ILE A 109 -9.88 5.33 -16.75
C ILE A 109 -8.70 4.59 -17.38
N SER A 110 -7.60 5.31 -17.58
CA SER A 110 -6.31 4.73 -17.96
C SER A 110 -5.64 4.15 -16.72
N ILE A 111 -5.23 2.88 -16.80
CA ILE A 111 -4.59 2.15 -15.70
C ILE A 111 -3.19 1.73 -16.13
N ASP A 112 -2.21 2.04 -15.30
CA ASP A 112 -0.84 1.57 -15.45
C ASP A 112 -0.61 0.31 -14.59
N ILE A 113 -0.19 -0.79 -15.21
CA ILE A 113 0.19 -2.01 -14.49
C ILE A 113 1.66 -1.88 -14.10
N ILE A 114 1.92 -1.58 -12.84
CA ILE A 114 3.26 -1.29 -12.35
C ILE A 114 3.97 -2.55 -11.85
N ASP A 115 5.30 -2.60 -11.99
CA ASP A 115 6.12 -3.60 -11.33
C ASP A 115 6.41 -3.24 -9.86
N GLY A 116 6.98 -4.18 -9.10
CA GLY A 116 7.28 -3.95 -7.69
C GLY A 116 8.33 -2.85 -7.45
N LYS A 117 9.22 -2.59 -8.42
CA LYS A 117 10.23 -1.53 -8.31
C LYS A 117 9.58 -0.16 -8.43
N ARG A 118 8.68 0.03 -9.39
CA ARG A 118 7.91 1.26 -9.58
C ARG A 118 6.97 1.48 -8.39
N GLU A 119 6.32 0.44 -7.89
CA GLU A 119 5.50 0.50 -6.67
C GLU A 119 6.30 1.00 -5.46
N ALA A 120 7.47 0.39 -5.19
CA ALA A 120 8.37 0.82 -4.12
C ALA A 120 8.88 2.26 -4.31
N ALA A 121 9.19 2.67 -5.53
CA ALA A 121 9.63 4.03 -5.84
C ALA A 121 8.52 5.07 -5.58
N ILE A 122 7.27 4.76 -5.94
CA ILE A 122 6.13 5.63 -5.66
C ILE A 122 5.89 5.73 -4.15
N ILE A 123 5.97 4.62 -3.41
CA ILE A 123 5.85 4.63 -1.96
C ILE A 123 6.99 5.44 -1.31
N ALA A 124 8.22 5.34 -1.83
CA ALA A 124 9.36 6.10 -1.33
C ALA A 124 9.23 7.62 -1.55
N SER A 125 8.39 8.08 -2.49
CA SER A 125 8.10 9.51 -2.69
C SER A 125 7.19 10.10 -1.60
N THR A 126 6.63 9.27 -0.73
CA THR A 126 5.86 9.70 0.45
C THR A 126 6.75 10.39 1.50
N ASP A 127 6.13 10.86 2.59
CA ASP A 127 6.82 11.40 3.77
C ASP A 127 7.61 10.33 4.56
N LEU A 128 7.94 9.20 3.94
CA LEU A 128 8.77 8.17 4.55
C LEU A 128 10.12 8.74 5.04
N HIS A 129 10.66 9.75 4.35
CA HIS A 129 11.86 10.48 4.78
C HIS A 129 11.69 11.28 6.08
N ASN A 130 10.46 11.67 6.46
CA ASN A 130 10.17 12.34 7.73
C ASN A 130 10.09 11.35 8.89
N VAL A 131 9.92 10.05 8.59
CA VAL A 131 9.85 8.96 9.58
C VAL A 131 11.22 8.31 9.75
N ILE A 132 12.03 8.29 8.70
CA ILE A 132 13.37 7.73 8.71
C ILE A 132 14.34 8.76 9.28
N GLU A 133 14.69 8.60 10.55
CA GLU A 133 15.78 9.35 11.15
C GLU A 133 17.11 8.94 10.53
N LYS A 134 17.98 9.91 10.24
CA LYS A 134 19.28 9.67 9.60
C LYS A 134 20.21 8.78 10.43
N GLU A 135 20.02 8.71 11.74
CA GLU A 135 20.89 7.93 12.64
C GLU A 135 20.32 6.55 13.00
N CYS A 136 19.17 6.19 12.44
CA CYS A 136 18.52 4.91 12.69
C CYS A 136 18.48 4.03 11.43
N ASP A 137 18.54 2.72 11.65
CA ASP A 137 18.28 1.74 10.61
C ASP A 137 16.82 1.31 10.69
N TYR A 138 16.19 1.13 9.52
CA TYR A 138 14.80 0.66 9.45
C TYR A 138 14.65 -0.51 8.49
N LEU A 139 13.87 -1.50 8.92
CA LEU A 139 13.28 -2.49 8.02
C LEU A 139 11.86 -2.02 7.70
N TYR A 140 11.67 -1.51 6.49
CA TYR A 140 10.34 -1.21 5.96
C TYR A 140 9.70 -2.49 5.42
N VAL A 141 8.47 -2.75 5.85
CA VAL A 141 7.68 -3.90 5.43
C VAL A 141 6.30 -3.43 4.98
N ASP A 142 6.00 -3.57 3.70
CA ASP A 142 4.66 -3.32 3.15
C ASP A 142 3.95 -4.64 2.92
N VAL A 143 2.88 -4.91 3.66
CA VAL A 143 2.14 -6.17 3.54
C VAL A 143 0.91 -5.95 2.67
N GLY A 144 1.03 -6.38 1.42
CA GLY A 144 -0.05 -6.45 0.44
C GLY A 144 -0.87 -7.75 0.49
N GLY A 145 -1.83 -7.84 -0.43
CA GLY A 145 -2.61 -9.06 -0.61
C GLY A 145 -1.86 -10.15 -1.39
N GLY A 146 -1.05 -9.76 -2.38
CA GLY A 146 -0.31 -10.67 -3.26
C GLY A 146 1.19 -10.76 -3.01
N SER A 147 1.79 -9.72 -2.46
CA SER A 147 3.22 -9.65 -2.17
C SER A 147 3.47 -8.88 -0.88
N THR A 148 4.70 -8.99 -0.40
CA THR A 148 5.22 -8.19 0.70
C THR A 148 6.58 -7.66 0.28
N GLU A 149 6.72 -6.35 0.38
CA GLU A 149 7.93 -5.63 0.04
C GLU A 149 8.76 -5.42 1.31
N PHE A 150 10.02 -5.85 1.28
CA PHE A 150 10.99 -5.63 2.35
C PHE A 150 12.08 -4.69 1.85
N THR A 151 12.26 -3.56 2.53
CA THR A 151 13.27 -2.56 2.18
C THR A 151 14.06 -2.16 3.41
N ILE A 152 15.39 -2.19 3.33
CA ILE A 152 16.27 -1.77 4.41
C ILE A 152 16.74 -0.35 4.14
N PHE A 153 16.51 0.52 5.10
CA PHE A 153 17.01 1.89 5.14
C PHE A 153 18.14 2.00 6.14
N SER A 154 19.20 2.70 5.76
CA SER A 154 20.34 3.03 6.62
C SER A 154 20.85 4.40 6.21
N ASN A 155 21.16 5.26 7.19
CA ASN A 155 21.58 6.65 6.97
C ASN A 155 20.62 7.45 6.07
N GLY A 156 19.31 7.25 6.24
CA GLY A 156 18.28 7.91 5.44
C GLY A 156 18.18 7.46 3.98
N LYS A 157 18.89 6.40 3.56
CA LYS A 157 18.93 5.91 2.18
C LYS A 157 18.50 4.46 2.08
N ILE A 158 17.93 4.09 0.93
CA ILE A 158 17.64 2.68 0.61
C ILE A 158 18.97 1.94 0.42
N LYS A 159 19.22 0.93 1.24
CA LYS A 159 20.38 0.03 1.13
C LYS A 159 20.08 -1.13 0.19
N ILE A 160 18.92 -1.78 0.37
CA ILE A 160 18.47 -2.90 -0.45
C ILE A 160 16.95 -3.07 -0.34
N SER A 161 16.32 -3.58 -1.39
CA SER A 161 14.89 -3.89 -1.42
C SER A 161 14.64 -5.19 -2.17
N ARG A 162 13.66 -5.98 -1.70
CA ARG A 162 13.16 -7.18 -2.38
C ARG A 162 11.67 -7.35 -2.11
N SER A 163 10.91 -7.62 -3.17
CA SER A 163 9.51 -8.06 -3.08
C SER A 163 9.46 -9.59 -3.09
N PHE A 164 8.68 -10.16 -2.17
CA PHE A 164 8.43 -11.60 -2.08
C PHE A 164 6.96 -11.89 -2.38
N LYS A 165 6.68 -13.02 -3.04
CA LYS A 165 5.32 -13.50 -3.33
C LYS A 165 4.62 -14.08 -2.10
N ILE A 166 4.67 -13.35 -0.99
CA ILE A 166 3.96 -13.64 0.25
C ILE A 166 3.01 -12.48 0.52
N GLY A 167 1.72 -12.76 0.64
CA GLY A 167 0.72 -11.72 0.88
C GLY A 167 -0.50 -12.33 1.56
N THR A 168 -1.38 -11.48 2.08
CA THR A 168 -2.49 -11.98 2.90
C THR A 168 -3.42 -12.91 2.13
N VAL A 169 -3.68 -12.62 0.84
CA VAL A 169 -4.54 -13.45 -0.01
C VAL A 169 -3.84 -14.74 -0.40
N ARG A 170 -2.52 -14.71 -0.66
CA ARG A 170 -1.75 -15.94 -0.92
C ARG A 170 -1.70 -16.87 0.30
N LEU A 171 -1.53 -16.29 1.50
CA LEU A 171 -1.53 -17.05 2.74
C LEU A 171 -2.91 -17.67 3.04
N LEU A 172 -4.00 -16.96 2.77
CA LEU A 172 -5.36 -17.49 2.91
C LEU A 172 -5.65 -18.65 1.95
N ASN A 173 -5.02 -18.66 0.77
CA ASN A 173 -5.15 -19.73 -0.22
C ASN A 173 -4.08 -20.82 -0.07
N GLU A 174 -3.35 -20.85 1.06
CA GLU A 174 -2.31 -21.86 1.34
C GLU A 174 -1.19 -21.95 0.27
N MET A 175 -0.96 -20.84 -0.45
CA MET A 175 -0.02 -20.80 -1.58
C MET A 175 1.42 -20.47 -1.18
N VAL A 176 1.71 -20.36 0.12
CA VAL A 176 3.02 -19.96 0.63
C VAL A 176 3.59 -21.14 1.40
N THR A 177 4.70 -21.67 0.91
CA THR A 177 5.37 -22.84 1.48
C THR A 177 6.33 -22.46 2.61
N GLU A 178 6.73 -23.44 3.41
CA GLU A 178 7.78 -23.25 4.42
C GLU A 178 9.12 -22.81 3.80
N THR A 179 9.39 -23.22 2.55
CA THR A 179 10.58 -22.78 1.81
C THR A 179 10.52 -21.29 1.50
N ASP A 180 9.34 -20.75 1.15
CA ASP A 180 9.16 -19.31 0.92
C ASP A 180 9.44 -18.51 2.20
N TRP A 181 8.89 -18.96 3.33
CA TRP A 181 9.17 -18.37 4.65
C TRP A 181 10.66 -18.38 4.98
N LYS A 182 11.36 -19.49 4.72
CA LYS A 182 12.81 -19.62 4.94
C LYS A 182 13.65 -18.73 4.02
N ASP A 183 13.24 -18.51 2.77
CA ASP A 183 13.94 -17.56 1.87
C ASP A 183 13.85 -16.12 2.41
N ILE A 184 12.66 -15.70 2.84
CA ILE A 184 12.47 -14.38 3.44
C ILE A 184 13.29 -14.25 4.72
N GLU A 185 13.23 -15.25 5.62
CA GLU A 185 14.02 -15.27 6.85
C GLU A 185 15.52 -15.11 6.58
N LYS A 186 16.06 -15.91 5.65
CA LYS A 186 17.47 -15.84 5.26
C LYS A 186 17.83 -14.45 4.73
N TRP A 187 16.99 -13.89 3.87
CA TRP A 187 17.22 -12.57 3.30
C TRP A 187 17.18 -11.48 4.38
N VAL A 188 16.19 -11.49 5.28
CA VAL A 188 16.08 -10.50 6.36
C VAL A 188 17.30 -10.60 7.27
N LYS A 189 17.58 -11.79 7.82
CA LYS A 189 18.72 -12.03 8.72
C LYS A 189 20.05 -11.62 8.10
N ARG A 190 20.28 -11.97 6.83
CA ARG A 190 21.53 -11.62 6.12
C ARG A 190 21.72 -10.12 6.03
N ASN A 191 20.66 -9.38 5.73
CA ASN A 191 20.78 -7.95 5.46
C ASN A 191 20.63 -7.07 6.71
N THR A 192 20.15 -7.61 7.83
CA THR A 192 20.03 -6.90 9.11
C THR A 192 21.09 -7.25 10.15
N LYS A 193 21.95 -8.26 9.89
CA LYS A 193 22.94 -8.80 10.86
C LYS A 193 23.79 -7.74 11.54
N ASP A 194 24.26 -6.74 10.81
CA ASP A 194 25.22 -5.74 11.30
C ASP A 194 24.55 -4.44 11.79
N LEU A 195 23.21 -4.40 11.82
CA LEU A 195 22.43 -3.22 12.18
C LEU A 195 22.07 -3.26 13.66
N LYS A 196 22.65 -2.35 14.47
CA LYS A 196 22.53 -2.40 15.95
C LYS A 196 21.28 -1.73 16.51
N ARG A 197 20.66 -0.80 15.77
CA ARG A 197 19.48 -0.03 16.19
C ARG A 197 18.41 -0.07 15.11
N LEU A 198 17.87 -1.27 14.89
CA LEU A 198 16.86 -1.51 13.87
C LEU A 198 15.45 -1.41 14.44
N SER A 199 14.63 -0.55 13.83
CA SER A 199 13.18 -0.55 14.02
C SER A 199 12.47 -1.02 12.76
N LEU A 200 11.23 -1.49 12.90
CA LEU A 200 10.41 -1.84 11.74
C LEU A 200 9.52 -0.65 11.39
N ILE A 201 9.32 -0.41 10.10
CA ILE A 201 8.27 0.49 9.59
C ILE A 201 7.25 -0.38 8.89
N GLY A 202 6.02 -0.43 9.40
CA GLY A 202 4.93 -1.20 8.80
C GLY A 202 4.05 -0.32 7.92
N SER A 203 3.77 -0.77 6.70
CA SER A 203 2.85 -0.12 5.77
C SER A 203 1.76 -1.08 5.28
N GLY A 204 0.56 -0.54 5.08
CA GLY A 204 -0.58 -1.28 4.54
C GLY A 204 -1.83 -1.23 5.40
N GLY A 205 -2.95 -1.68 4.85
CA GLY A 205 -4.26 -1.51 5.48
C GLY A 205 -4.43 -2.24 6.81
N ASN A 206 -3.80 -3.42 6.96
CA ASN A 206 -3.93 -4.24 8.16
C ASN A 206 -3.15 -3.66 9.34
N ILE A 207 -1.89 -3.27 9.14
CA ILE A 207 -1.10 -2.65 10.21
C ILE A 207 -1.67 -1.31 10.65
N ASN A 208 -2.22 -0.51 9.71
CA ASN A 208 -2.94 0.72 10.04
C ASN A 208 -4.17 0.46 10.93
N LYS A 209 -4.90 -0.64 10.71
CA LYS A 209 -6.04 -1.01 11.55
C LYS A 209 -5.59 -1.51 12.91
N LEU A 210 -4.55 -2.34 13.00
CA LEU A 210 -3.95 -2.78 14.27
C LEU A 210 -3.45 -1.59 15.09
N TYR A 211 -2.79 -0.63 14.44
CA TYR A 211 -2.35 0.62 15.07
C TYR A 211 -3.53 1.40 15.64
N LYS A 212 -4.60 1.59 14.86
CA LYS A 212 -5.81 2.28 15.33
C LYS A 212 -6.47 1.55 16.51
N MET A 213 -6.47 0.21 16.52
CA MET A 213 -7.03 -0.60 17.61
C MET A 213 -6.18 -0.56 18.88
N SER A 214 -4.89 -0.24 18.78
CA SER A 214 -4.01 -0.16 19.95
C SER A 214 -4.28 1.01 20.88
N GLY A 215 -4.94 2.06 20.40
CA GLY A 215 -5.11 3.31 21.16
C GLY A 215 -3.81 4.08 21.40
N THR A 216 -2.69 3.64 20.82
CA THR A 216 -1.38 4.30 20.96
C THR A 216 -1.42 5.72 20.41
N THR A 217 -0.72 6.65 21.08
CA THR A 217 -0.55 8.03 20.65
C THR A 217 0.01 8.11 19.24
N ILE A 218 -0.56 8.99 18.41
CA ILE A 218 -0.14 9.16 17.01
C ILE A 218 1.36 9.49 16.95
N GLY A 219 2.11 8.68 16.19
CA GLY A 219 3.55 8.84 15.99
C GLY A 219 4.38 7.89 16.84
N GLU A 220 3.85 7.42 17.98
CA GLU A 220 4.52 6.42 18.81
C GLU A 220 4.46 5.03 18.15
N PRO A 221 5.51 4.21 18.27
CA PRO A 221 5.55 2.87 17.68
C PRO A 221 4.77 1.85 18.50
N LEU A 222 4.27 0.80 17.85
CA LEU A 222 3.80 -0.40 18.52
C LEU A 222 4.99 -1.22 19.02
N SER A 223 4.83 -1.89 20.16
CA SER A 223 5.80 -2.88 20.63
C SER A 223 5.54 -4.24 19.97
N TYR A 224 6.60 -5.04 19.80
CA TYR A 224 6.48 -6.43 19.38
C TYR A 224 5.56 -7.23 20.33
N ILE A 225 5.67 -6.99 21.64
CA ILE A 225 4.87 -7.66 22.67
C ILE A 225 3.37 -7.38 22.46
N TYR A 226 3.01 -6.11 22.26
CA TYR A 226 1.64 -5.73 21.95
C TYR A 226 1.14 -6.42 20.67
N LEU A 227 1.92 -6.35 19.59
CA LEU A 227 1.51 -6.97 18.32
C LEU A 227 1.33 -8.49 18.45
N ASN A 228 2.18 -9.14 19.24
CA ASN A 228 2.08 -10.58 19.49
C ASN A 228 0.85 -10.92 20.33
N ALA A 229 0.56 -10.15 21.38
CA ALA A 229 -0.67 -10.32 22.16
C ALA A 229 -1.92 -10.11 21.29
N GLN A 230 -1.90 -9.08 20.43
CA GLN A 230 -2.99 -8.80 19.50
C GLN A 230 -3.16 -9.93 18.47
N TYR A 231 -2.06 -10.56 18.02
CA TYR A 231 -2.12 -11.72 17.15
C TYR A 231 -2.83 -12.91 17.81
N GLN A 232 -2.45 -13.25 19.05
CA GLN A 232 -3.09 -14.32 19.81
C GLN A 232 -4.58 -14.04 20.05
N PHE A 233 -4.91 -12.80 20.42
CA PHE A 233 -6.31 -12.38 20.59
C PHE A 233 -7.12 -12.46 19.30
N LEU A 234 -6.55 -12.10 18.15
CA LEU A 234 -7.23 -12.25 16.87
C LEU A 234 -7.46 -13.72 16.49
N GLN A 235 -6.52 -14.60 16.87
CA GLN A 235 -6.62 -16.04 16.63
C GLN A 235 -7.63 -16.74 17.55
N SER A 236 -7.88 -16.21 18.75
CA SER A 236 -8.90 -16.76 19.65
C SER A 236 -10.33 -16.46 19.22
N LEU A 237 -10.52 -15.58 18.25
CA LEU A 237 -11.83 -15.20 17.72
C LEU A 237 -12.13 -15.94 16.41
N THR A 238 -13.39 -16.30 16.22
CA THR A 238 -13.96 -16.72 14.93
C THR A 238 -13.97 -15.56 13.93
N TYR A 239 -14.25 -15.87 12.66
CA TYR A 239 -14.36 -14.84 11.63
C TYR A 239 -15.53 -13.88 11.92
N GLU A 240 -16.65 -14.42 12.40
CA GLU A 240 -17.86 -13.70 12.76
C GLU A 240 -17.61 -12.79 13.96
N GLU A 241 -16.97 -13.29 15.02
CA GLU A 241 -16.62 -12.48 16.21
C GLU A 241 -15.64 -11.35 15.85
N ARG A 242 -14.69 -11.62 14.94
CA ARG A 242 -13.81 -10.55 14.42
C ARG A 242 -14.60 -9.43 13.73
N ILE A 243 -15.75 -9.72 13.15
CA ILE A 243 -16.63 -8.72 12.54
C ILE A 243 -17.48 -8.03 13.61
N SER A 244 -18.21 -8.80 14.42
CA SER A 244 -19.18 -8.27 15.39
C SER A 244 -18.49 -7.53 16.54
N GLU A 245 -17.50 -8.15 17.18
CA GLU A 245 -16.88 -7.65 18.41
C GLU A 245 -15.83 -6.57 18.12
N LEU A 246 -15.07 -6.71 17.03
CA LEU A 246 -13.98 -5.79 16.69
C LEU A 246 -14.35 -4.74 15.64
N GLY A 247 -15.57 -4.81 15.10
CA GLY A 247 -16.05 -3.93 14.03
C GLY A 247 -15.14 -3.98 12.80
N LEU A 248 -14.61 -5.16 12.45
CA LEU A 248 -13.83 -5.34 11.23
C LEU A 248 -14.78 -5.50 10.05
N ASN A 249 -14.44 -4.83 8.93
CA ASN A 249 -15.09 -5.16 7.67
C ASN A 249 -14.85 -6.65 7.34
N PRO A 250 -15.83 -7.35 6.76
CA PRO A 250 -15.72 -8.77 6.42
C PRO A 250 -14.44 -9.11 5.65
N ASP A 251 -14.13 -8.31 4.63
CA ASP A 251 -12.96 -8.49 3.76
C ASP A 251 -11.59 -8.18 4.42
N ARG A 252 -11.61 -7.71 5.67
CA ARG A 252 -10.44 -7.49 6.53
C ARG A 252 -10.33 -8.54 7.62
N ALA A 253 -11.47 -9.04 8.13
CA ALA A 253 -11.51 -9.97 9.25
C ALA A 253 -10.74 -11.27 8.97
N ASP A 254 -10.68 -11.72 7.72
CA ASP A 254 -9.91 -12.90 7.31
C ASP A 254 -8.41 -12.59 7.08
N VAL A 255 -8.08 -11.46 6.45
CA VAL A 255 -6.70 -11.11 6.06
C VAL A 255 -5.87 -10.47 7.17
N ILE A 256 -6.47 -10.03 8.28
CA ILE A 256 -5.74 -9.34 9.35
C ILE A 256 -4.76 -10.27 10.09
N ILE A 257 -5.14 -11.55 10.28
CA ILE A 257 -4.29 -12.57 10.92
C ILE A 257 -3.04 -12.86 10.08
N PRO A 258 -3.14 -13.26 8.80
CA PRO A 258 -1.95 -13.51 7.99
C PRO A 258 -1.07 -12.28 7.84
N ALA A 259 -1.65 -11.07 7.79
CA ALA A 259 -0.85 -9.84 7.78
C ALA A 259 -0.03 -9.69 9.08
N THR A 260 -0.68 -9.87 10.22
CA THR A 260 -0.03 -9.76 11.55
C THR A 260 1.11 -10.76 11.68
N ARG A 261 0.91 -12.00 11.19
CA ARG A 261 1.97 -13.02 11.14
C ARG A 261 3.20 -12.57 10.36
N ILE A 262 3.03 -11.93 9.20
CA ILE A 262 4.16 -11.44 8.39
C ILE A 262 4.96 -10.38 9.18
N TYR A 263 4.30 -9.41 9.81
CA TYR A 263 4.99 -8.40 10.62
C TYR A 263 5.72 -8.98 11.82
N LEU A 264 5.11 -9.95 12.52
CA LEU A 264 5.74 -10.62 13.66
C LEU A 264 6.97 -11.42 13.23
N SER A 265 6.89 -12.15 12.11
CA SER A 265 8.04 -12.84 11.54
C SER A 265 9.16 -11.86 11.17
N ALA A 266 8.82 -10.76 10.51
CA ALA A 266 9.78 -9.72 10.14
C ALA A 266 10.48 -9.12 11.38
N CYS A 267 9.74 -8.82 12.45
CA CYS A 267 10.32 -8.38 13.72
C CYS A 267 11.27 -9.44 14.31
N LYS A 268 10.82 -10.70 14.37
CA LYS A 268 11.61 -11.80 14.93
C LYS A 268 12.91 -12.02 14.18
N TRP A 269 12.89 -12.03 12.85
CA TRP A 269 14.08 -12.28 12.04
C TRP A 269 15.07 -11.12 12.05
N SER A 270 14.55 -9.90 12.12
CA SER A 270 15.35 -8.68 12.08
C SER A 270 15.88 -8.25 13.45
N GLY A 271 15.25 -8.72 14.54
CA GLY A 271 15.53 -8.29 15.91
C GLY A 271 14.82 -6.99 16.31
N ALA A 272 14.00 -6.42 15.43
CA ALA A 272 13.25 -5.20 15.71
C ALA A 272 12.20 -5.43 16.82
N ARG A 273 12.18 -4.54 17.82
CA ARG A 273 11.25 -4.59 18.96
C ARG A 273 10.13 -3.55 18.88
N LYS A 274 10.27 -2.57 17.99
CA LYS A 274 9.37 -1.45 17.77
C LYS A 274 8.94 -1.41 16.30
N ILE A 275 7.67 -1.06 16.08
CA ILE A 275 7.06 -0.95 14.76
C ILE A 275 6.41 0.42 14.63
N TYR A 276 7.00 1.28 13.80
CA TYR A 276 6.40 2.55 13.42
C TYR A 276 5.35 2.30 12.33
N VAL A 277 4.19 2.94 12.45
CA VAL A 277 3.09 2.80 11.48
C VAL A 277 2.73 4.18 10.93
N PRO A 278 3.57 4.75 10.06
CA PRO A 278 3.25 6.01 9.41
C PRO A 278 2.04 5.83 8.50
N LYS A 279 1.23 6.90 8.37
CA LYS A 279 0.06 6.92 7.48
C LYS A 279 0.47 7.13 6.02
N ILE A 280 1.29 6.22 5.51
CA ILE A 280 1.77 6.17 4.14
C ILE A 280 1.22 4.93 3.43
N GLY A 281 1.11 5.03 2.11
CA GLY A 281 0.71 3.94 1.24
C GLY A 281 0.86 4.32 -0.21
N LEU A 282 0.63 3.38 -1.11
CA LEU A 282 0.77 3.60 -2.55
C LEU A 282 -0.07 4.79 -3.03
N SER A 283 -1.33 4.91 -2.60
CA SER A 283 -2.20 6.03 -2.97
C SER A 283 -1.63 7.41 -2.58
N ASP A 284 -0.96 7.51 -1.43
CA ASP A 284 -0.30 8.75 -0.99
C ASP A 284 0.88 9.10 -1.91
N GLY A 285 1.69 8.10 -2.25
CA GLY A 285 2.80 8.25 -3.18
C GLY A 285 2.34 8.62 -4.58
N ILE A 286 1.23 8.05 -5.06
CA ILE A 286 0.62 8.38 -6.35
C ILE A 286 0.26 9.87 -6.41
N ILE A 287 -0.43 10.40 -5.39
CA ILE A 287 -0.79 11.83 -5.33
C ILE A 287 0.45 12.72 -5.42
N LYS A 288 1.49 12.43 -4.63
CA LYS A 288 2.74 13.22 -4.66
C LYS A 288 3.44 13.15 -6.00
N THR A 289 3.57 11.94 -6.55
CA THR A 289 4.20 11.70 -7.84
C THR A 289 3.49 12.50 -8.94
N LEU A 290 2.17 12.39 -9.00
CA LEU A 290 1.32 13.11 -9.95
C LEU A 290 1.46 14.63 -9.81
N TYR A 291 1.44 15.14 -8.58
CA TYR A 291 1.63 16.57 -8.30
C TYR A 291 2.99 17.08 -8.81
N PHE A 292 4.08 16.40 -8.47
CA PHE A 292 5.42 16.84 -8.86
C PHE A 292 5.67 16.70 -10.36
N GLU A 293 5.13 15.65 -11.01
CA GLU A 293 5.19 15.50 -12.46
C GLU A 293 4.41 16.62 -13.18
N THR A 294 3.23 16.97 -12.67
CA THR A 294 2.39 18.06 -13.23
C THR A 294 3.10 19.41 -13.06
N SER A 295 3.62 19.68 -11.87
CA SER A 295 4.34 20.93 -11.57
C SER A 295 5.63 21.08 -12.40
N LYS A 296 6.35 19.98 -12.68
CA LYS A 296 7.52 20.00 -13.57
C LYS A 296 7.13 20.33 -15.01
N LYS A 297 6.04 19.74 -15.51
CA LYS A 297 5.54 20.03 -16.86
C LYS A 297 5.17 21.50 -17.00
N GLU A 298 4.40 22.04 -16.06
CA GLU A 298 4.01 23.46 -16.04
C GLU A 298 5.23 24.40 -16.10
N LYS A 299 6.25 24.16 -15.26
CA LYS A 299 7.51 24.94 -15.28
C LYS A 299 8.27 24.83 -16.61
N SER A 300 8.31 23.64 -17.20
CA SER A 300 8.95 23.43 -18.50
C SER A 300 8.21 24.18 -19.62
N THR A 301 6.87 24.22 -19.59
CA THR A 301 6.07 24.94 -20.61
C THR A 301 6.17 26.46 -20.43
N SER A 302 6.20 26.96 -19.19
CA SER A 302 6.41 28.38 -18.90
C SER A 302 7.77 28.88 -19.38
N ASN A 303 8.83 28.08 -19.26
CA ASN A 303 10.17 28.43 -19.73
C ASN A 303 10.31 28.43 -21.27
N ILE A 304 9.42 27.74 -22.00
CA ILE A 304 9.42 27.72 -23.47
C ILE A 304 8.65 28.92 -24.04
N LEU A 305 7.63 29.40 -23.33
CA LEU A 305 6.83 30.56 -23.72
C LEU A 305 7.44 31.91 -23.30
N SER A 306 8.55 31.90 -22.56
CA SER A 306 9.28 33.09 -22.12
C SER A 306 10.45 33.47 -23.04
N PHE A 307 10.48 32.96 -24.28
CA PHE A 307 11.45 33.32 -25.33
C PHE A 307 10.73 33.88 -26.55
#